data_AF-A0A0N0H269-F1
#
_entry.id   AF-A0A0N0H269-F1
#
_cell.length_a   1.000
_cell.length_b   1.000
_cell.length_c   1.000
_cell.angle_alpha   90.00
_cell.angle_beta   90.00
_cell.angle_gamma   90.00
#
_symmetry.space_group_name_H-M   'P 1'
#
loop_
_entity.id
_entity.type
_entity.pdbx_description
1 polymer ?
#
loop_
_entity_poly.entity_id
_entity_poly.type
_entity_poly.pdbx_seq_one_letter_code
_entity_poly.pdbx_strand_id
1 'polypeptide(L)'
;METLIPAVVLAVLGVAMTVSSVDRRSKTIDRRLQRLEHKVDLLLEHLGAAEPEDPAFKEIDALAREGKMIQAIKLHRETTGSGLAEAKEAVERRMR
;
A
#
# COMPACT_ATOMS: atom_id res chain seq x y z
N MET A 1 -22.43 -39.53 9.79
CA MET A 1 -22.04 -38.63 8.67
C MET A 1 -23.15 -37.63 8.30
N GLU A 2 -24.42 -37.92 8.58
CA GLU A 2 -25.56 -37.08 8.20
C GLU A 2 -25.65 -35.71 8.91
N THR A 3 -25.05 -35.55 10.10
CA THR A 3 -25.10 -34.30 10.89
C THR A 3 -23.91 -33.35 10.65
N LEU A 4 -22.84 -33.81 10.00
CA LEU A 4 -21.64 -33.00 9.75
C LEU A 4 -21.85 -31.96 8.65
N ILE A 5 -22.56 -32.35 7.58
CA ILE A 5 -22.87 -31.48 6.44
C ILE A 5 -23.67 -30.24 6.87
N PRO A 6 -24.81 -30.35 7.59
CA PRO A 6 -25.58 -29.17 7.98
C PRO A 6 -24.81 -28.25 8.95
N ALA A 7 -23.99 -28.81 9.84
CA ALA A 7 -23.17 -28.02 10.76
C ALA A 7 -22.10 -27.18 10.03
N VAL A 8 -21.44 -27.75 9.03
CA VAL A 8 -20.45 -27.03 8.20
C VAL A 8 -21.14 -25.94 7.38
N VAL A 9 -22.31 -26.20 6.82
CA VAL A 9 -23.07 -25.20 6.05
C VAL A 9 -23.49 -24.02 6.94
N LEU A 10 -23.95 -24.28 8.16
CA LEU A 10 -24.30 -23.25 9.14
C LEU A 10 -23.08 -22.41 9.57
N ALA A 11 -21.93 -23.05 9.78
CA ALA A 11 -20.68 -22.37 10.09
C ALA A 11 -20.23 -21.46 8.93
N VAL A 12 -20.29 -21.95 7.69
CA VAL A 12 -19.95 -21.17 6.48
C VAL A 12 -20.91 -19.99 6.29
N LEU A 13 -22.21 -20.19 6.48
CA LEU A 13 -23.22 -19.13 6.44
C LEU A 13 -22.99 -18.09 7.53
N GLY A 14 -22.65 -18.52 8.75
CA GLY A 14 -22.30 -17.63 9.85
C GLY A 14 -21.08 -16.77 9.52
N VAL A 15 -20.02 -17.37 8.98
CA VAL A 15 -18.82 -16.65 8.54
C VAL A 15 -19.17 -15.65 7.42
N ALA A 16 -19.93 -16.04 6.40
CA ALA A 16 -20.33 -15.15 5.30
C ALA A 16 -21.15 -13.93 5.78
N MET A 17 -21.98 -14.10 6.79
CA MET A 17 -22.75 -13.00 7.41
C MET A 17 -21.86 -12.01 8.17
N THR A 18 -20.78 -12.49 8.81
CA THR A 18 -19.81 -11.60 9.49
C THR A 18 -18.99 -10.78 8.50
N VAL A 19 -18.56 -11.38 7.37
CA VAL A 19 -17.86 -10.67 6.28
C VAL A 19 -18.71 -9.51 5.72
N SER A 20 -20.01 -9.72 5.59
CA SER A 20 -20.94 -8.72 5.04
C SER A 20 -21.12 -7.48 5.94
N SER A 21 -20.90 -7.63 7.25
CA SER A 21 -21.03 -6.52 8.21
C SER A 21 -19.77 -5.64 8.26
N VAL A 22 -18.60 -6.22 7.96
CA VAL A 22 -17.31 -5.51 7.87
C VAL A 22 -17.28 -4.59 6.64
N ASP A 23 -17.91 -5.02 5.54
CA ASP A 23 -17.89 -4.32 4.24
C ASP A 23 -18.51 -2.90 4.29
N ARG A 24 -19.55 -2.69 5.11
CA ARG A 24 -20.23 -1.39 5.20
C ARG A 24 -19.42 -0.33 5.94
N ARG A 25 -18.57 -0.73 6.88
CA ARG A 25 -17.74 0.20 7.66
C ARG A 25 -16.58 0.73 6.82
N SER A 26 -16.03 -0.09 5.94
CA SER A 26 -14.92 0.30 5.04
C SER A 26 -15.30 1.46 4.13
N LYS A 27 -16.46 1.37 3.46
CA LYS A 27 -16.90 2.37 2.47
C LYS A 27 -17.06 3.79 3.02
N THR A 28 -17.35 3.93 4.32
CA THR A 28 -17.46 5.24 4.96
C THR A 28 -16.09 5.84 5.28
N ILE A 29 -15.12 4.98 5.64
CA ILE A 29 -13.73 5.37 5.87
C ILE A 29 -13.12 5.83 4.55
N ASP A 30 -13.32 5.07 3.47
CA ASP A 30 -12.78 5.39 2.13
C ASP A 30 -13.22 6.78 1.67
N ARG A 31 -14.51 7.12 1.81
CA ARG A 31 -15.02 8.45 1.46
C ARG A 31 -14.45 9.59 2.30
N ARG A 32 -14.13 9.32 3.58
CA ARG A 32 -13.50 10.32 4.46
C ARG A 32 -12.03 10.49 4.11
N LEU A 33 -11.35 9.39 3.80
CA LEU A 33 -9.97 9.37 3.36
C LEU A 33 -9.80 10.17 2.07
N GLN A 34 -10.62 9.93 1.05
CA GLN A 34 -10.59 10.68 -0.21
C GLN A 34 -10.79 12.19 -0.02
N ARG A 35 -11.69 12.60 0.89
CA ARG A 35 -11.86 14.03 1.21
C ARG A 35 -10.65 14.63 1.93
N LEU A 36 -9.93 13.82 2.70
CA LEU A 36 -8.73 14.27 3.38
C LEU A 36 -7.58 14.41 2.38
N GLU A 37 -7.38 13.40 1.53
CA GLU A 37 -6.41 13.41 0.42
C GLU A 37 -6.61 14.66 -0.45
N HIS A 38 -7.83 14.89 -0.94
CA HIS A 38 -8.10 16.07 -1.76
C HIS A 38 -7.81 17.41 -1.06
N LYS A 39 -8.06 17.50 0.25
CA LYS A 39 -7.73 18.72 1.01
C LYS A 39 -6.22 18.89 1.19
N VAL A 40 -5.48 17.79 1.37
CA VAL A 40 -4.02 17.83 1.46
C VAL A 40 -3.45 18.29 0.13
N ASP A 41 -3.94 17.77 -1.00
CA ASP A 41 -3.51 18.20 -2.33
C ASP A 41 -3.69 19.71 -2.54
N LEU A 42 -4.86 20.23 -2.17
CA LEU A 42 -5.15 21.67 -2.26
C LEU A 42 -4.24 22.52 -1.36
N LEU A 43 -3.87 22.01 -0.18
CA LEU A 43 -2.93 22.70 0.71
C LEU A 43 -1.51 22.66 0.17
N LEU A 44 -1.06 21.53 -0.37
CA LEU A 44 0.26 21.40 -1.01
C LEU A 44 0.37 22.34 -2.21
N GLU A 45 -0.65 22.38 -3.05
CA GLU A 45 -0.74 23.30 -4.20
C GLU A 45 -0.72 24.76 -3.75
N HIS A 46 -1.53 25.13 -2.76
CA HIS A 46 -1.60 26.50 -2.25
C HIS A 46 -0.26 26.96 -1.62
N LEU A 47 0.46 26.06 -0.97
CA LEU A 47 1.76 26.33 -0.35
C LEU A 47 2.93 26.29 -1.34
N GLY A 48 2.70 25.88 -2.59
CA GLY A 48 3.77 25.64 -3.56
C GLY A 48 4.74 24.53 -3.11
N ALA A 49 4.29 23.64 -2.23
CA ALA A 49 5.09 22.55 -1.71
C ALA A 49 4.99 21.36 -2.67
N ALA A 50 6.12 20.87 -3.14
CA ALA A 50 6.17 19.56 -3.78
C ALA A 50 5.78 18.50 -2.75
N GLU A 51 5.13 17.43 -3.24
CA GLU A 51 4.81 16.25 -2.44
C GLU A 51 6.07 15.84 -1.65
N PRO A 52 5.99 15.66 -0.32
CA PRO A 52 7.16 15.37 0.48
C PRO A 52 7.76 14.05 0.01
N GLU A 53 8.88 14.12 -0.70
CA GLU A 53 9.67 12.95 -1.04
C GLU A 53 9.98 12.20 0.26
N ASP A 54 9.44 10.99 0.37
CA ASP A 54 9.67 10.12 1.50
C ASP A 54 11.19 9.94 1.67
N PRO A 55 11.74 10.21 2.87
CA PRO A 55 13.17 10.11 3.15
C PRO A 55 13.79 8.78 2.69
N ALA A 56 13.02 7.69 2.73
CA ALA A 56 13.48 6.39 2.26
C ALA A 56 13.81 6.41 0.76
N PHE A 57 13.05 7.14 -0.06
CA PHE A 57 13.31 7.24 -1.50
C PHE A 57 14.53 8.12 -1.81
N LYS A 58 14.82 9.12 -0.98
CA LYS A 58 16.07 9.89 -1.08
C LYS A 58 17.30 9.02 -0.79
N GLU A 59 17.19 8.13 0.20
CA GLU A 59 18.25 7.18 0.54
C GLU A 59 18.43 6.12 -0.57
N ILE A 60 17.33 5.63 -1.15
CA ILE A 60 17.37 4.76 -2.34
C ILE A 60 18.15 5.43 -3.48
N ASP A 61 17.89 6.70 -3.76
CA ASP A 61 18.60 7.43 -4.82
C ASP A 61 20.07 7.66 -4.52
N ALA A 62 20.40 7.94 -3.26
CA ALA A 62 21.79 8.08 -2.83
C ALA A 62 22.55 6.77 -3.01
N LEU A 63 22.00 5.66 -2.54
CA LEU A 63 22.57 4.32 -2.71
C LEU A 63 22.74 3.96 -4.19
N ALA A 64 21.73 4.25 -5.02
CA ALA A 64 21.80 3.98 -6.45
C ALA A 64 22.89 4.82 -7.14
N ARG A 65 23.01 6.12 -6.81
CA ARG A 65 24.06 7.02 -7.31
C ARG A 65 25.47 6.62 -6.84
N GLU A 66 25.58 6.04 -5.66
CA GLU A 66 26.84 5.49 -5.12
C GLU A 66 27.21 4.13 -5.74
N GLY A 67 26.41 3.60 -6.67
CA GLY A 67 26.63 2.28 -7.27
C GLY A 67 26.26 1.11 -6.36
N LYS A 68 25.62 1.37 -5.21
CA LYS A 68 25.15 0.38 -4.23
C LYS A 68 23.77 -0.15 -4.61
N MET A 69 23.67 -0.71 -5.82
CA MET A 69 22.39 -1.11 -6.43
C MET A 69 21.65 -2.18 -5.61
N ILE A 70 22.35 -3.13 -5.00
CA ILE A 70 21.73 -4.19 -4.18
C ILE A 70 21.08 -3.58 -2.94
N GLN A 71 21.74 -2.62 -2.29
CA GLN A 71 21.23 -1.92 -1.12
C GLN A 71 20.02 -1.06 -1.46
N ALA A 72 20.08 -0.33 -2.57
CA ALA A 72 18.95 0.47 -3.07
C ALA A 72 17.71 -0.39 -3.34
N ILE A 73 17.89 -1.52 -4.04
CA ILE A 73 16.79 -2.47 -4.33
C ILE A 73 16.24 -3.09 -3.05
N LYS A 74 17.11 -3.46 -2.09
CA LYS A 74 16.69 -4.00 -0.80
C LYS A 74 15.84 -2.99 -0.04
N LEU A 75 16.30 -1.75 0.08
CA LEU A 75 15.58 -0.68 0.77
C LEU A 75 14.23 -0.40 0.10
N HIS A 76 14.19 -0.35 -1.24
CA HIS A 76 12.92 -0.20 -1.96
C HIS A 76 11.92 -1.31 -1.63
N ARG A 77 12.37 -2.57 -1.55
CA ARG A 77 11.50 -3.70 -1.18
C ARG A 77 10.98 -3.60 0.25
N GLU A 78 11.82 -3.15 1.17
CA GLU A 78 11.45 -2.97 2.57
C GLU A 78 10.44 -1.82 2.75
N THR A 79 10.59 -0.73 1.99
CA THR A 79 9.68 0.42 2.03
C THR A 79 8.34 0.15 1.36
N THR A 80 8.33 -0.50 0.18
CA THR A 80 7.11 -0.63 -0.64
C THR A 80 6.48 -2.03 -0.64
N GLY A 81 7.18 -3.04 -0.11
CA GLY A 81 6.76 -4.44 -0.15
C GLY A 81 6.80 -5.07 -1.55
N SER A 82 7.48 -4.44 -2.52
CA SER A 82 7.48 -4.90 -3.92
C SER A 82 8.31 -6.18 -4.14
N GLY A 83 7.99 -6.86 -5.24
CA GLY A 83 8.80 -7.99 -5.71
C GLY A 83 10.21 -7.57 -6.13
N LEU A 84 11.14 -8.52 -6.21
CA LEU A 84 12.54 -8.21 -6.57
C LEU A 84 12.67 -7.57 -7.97
N ALA A 85 11.90 -8.07 -8.94
CA ALA A 85 11.89 -7.54 -10.30
C ALA A 85 11.35 -6.10 -10.35
N GLU A 86 10.22 -5.85 -9.69
CA GLU A 86 9.60 -4.53 -9.61
C GLU A 86 10.50 -3.51 -8.91
N ALA A 87 11.13 -3.91 -7.79
CA ALA A 87 12.05 -3.05 -7.06
C ALA A 87 13.29 -2.71 -7.89
N LYS A 88 13.86 -3.69 -8.61
CA LYS A 88 14.97 -3.45 -9.52
C LYS A 88 14.59 -2.44 -10.61
N GLU A 89 13.46 -2.66 -11.27
CA GLU A 89 13.00 -1.78 -12.34
C GLU A 89 12.72 -0.36 -11.81
N ALA A 90 12.12 -0.24 -10.63
CA ALA A 90 11.86 1.04 -9.99
C ALA A 90 13.14 1.81 -9.69
N VAL A 91 14.16 1.15 -9.13
CA VAL A 91 15.46 1.78 -8.86
C VAL A 91 16.17 2.15 -10.16
N GLU A 92 16.13 1.30 -11.19
CA GLU A 92 16.71 1.61 -12.50
C GLU A 92 16.03 2.82 -13.17
N ARG A 93 14.71 2.96 -13.07
CA ARG A 93 13.98 4.13 -13.57
C ARG A 93 14.39 5.42 -12.89
N ARG A 94 14.76 5.37 -11.61
CA ARG A 94 15.22 6.55 -10.83
C ARG A 94 16.64 6.98 -11.20
N MET A 95 17.41 6.11 -11.85
CA MET A 95 18.78 6.37 -12.31
C MET A 95 18.89 6.81 -13.78
N ARG A 96 17.77 6.81 -14.52
CA ARG A 96 17.71 7.25 -15.92
C ARG A 96 17.50 8.76 -16.00
#